data_AF-A0A8S3BHV5-F1
#
_entry.id   AF-A0A8S3BHV5-F1
#
_cell.length_a   1.000
_cell.length_b   1.000
_cell.length_c   1.000
_cell.angle_alpha   90.00
_cell.angle_beta   90.00
_cell.angle_gamma   90.00
#
_symmetry.space_group_name_H-M   'P 1'
#
loop_
_entity.id
_entity.type
_entity.pdbx_description
1 polymer ?
#
loop_
_entity_poly.entity_id
_entity_poly.type
_entity_poly.pdbx_seq_one_letter_code
_entity_poly.pdbx_strand_id
1 'polypeptide(L)'
;MKHFSVSNFVSCAHCYSTYRYGSSSTESISRHECHGLKSSCKPRATEHSFTLDKHMFTTWISDNLRPISIVKDPGLREICSYFYHLGEKNGARSMDLESLFQSRQTISRGITNQAQLYREQLMELIKEPVQNQSLTASPDMWTDRYRQ
;
A
#
# COMPACT_ATOMS: atom_id res chain seq x y z
N MET A 1 55.80 -30.29 13.15
CA MET A 1 54.86 -29.22 12.79
C MET A 1 54.22 -28.69 14.07
N LYS A 2 54.54 -27.45 14.47
CA LYS A 2 53.95 -26.82 15.67
C LYS A 2 52.61 -26.18 15.28
N HIS A 3 51.52 -26.61 15.88
CA HIS A 3 50.23 -25.92 15.81
C HIS A 3 50.37 -24.54 16.46
N PHE A 4 50.24 -23.47 15.67
CA PHE A 4 50.03 -22.13 16.20
C PHE A 4 48.55 -22.01 16.58
N SER A 5 48.23 -22.12 17.88
CA SER A 5 46.90 -21.70 18.34
C SER A 5 46.88 -20.17 18.36
N VAL A 6 46.08 -19.58 17.46
CA VAL A 6 45.89 -18.13 17.40
C VAL A 6 44.90 -17.73 18.49
N SER A 7 45.34 -17.81 19.74
CA SER A 7 44.60 -17.29 20.89
C SER A 7 44.89 -15.80 20.98
N ASN A 8 43.86 -14.94 21.07
CA ASN A 8 43.89 -13.50 21.42
C ASN A 8 43.39 -12.51 20.35
N PHE A 9 42.34 -12.85 19.59
CA PHE A 9 41.62 -11.90 18.75
C PHE A 9 40.12 -11.90 19.05
N VAL A 10 39.51 -10.73 18.98
CA VAL A 10 38.07 -10.49 19.20
C VAL A 10 37.56 -9.56 18.12
N SER A 11 36.34 -9.77 17.63
CA SER A 11 35.74 -8.92 16.59
C SER A 11 34.59 -8.10 17.17
N CYS A 12 34.46 -6.85 16.73
CA CYS A 12 33.28 -6.03 17.06
C CYS A 12 32.03 -6.66 16.43
N ALA A 13 30.97 -6.86 17.20
CA ALA A 13 29.72 -7.43 16.70
C ALA A 13 28.98 -6.54 15.68
N HIS A 14 29.29 -5.24 15.63
CA HIS A 14 28.59 -4.26 14.79
C HIS A 14 29.32 -3.93 13.49
N CYS A 15 30.66 -3.81 13.52
CA CYS A 15 31.46 -3.48 12.34
C CYS A 15 32.40 -4.60 11.89
N TYR A 16 32.41 -5.75 12.59
CA TYR A 16 33.23 -6.93 12.32
C TYR A 16 34.75 -6.69 12.24
N SER A 17 35.23 -5.51 12.64
CA SER A 17 36.66 -5.24 12.73
C SER A 17 37.29 -6.08 13.84
N THR A 18 38.43 -6.69 13.56
CA THR A 18 39.13 -7.62 14.46
C THR A 18 40.23 -6.89 15.24
N TYR A 19 40.26 -7.09 16.55
CA TYR A 19 41.19 -6.45 17.48
C TYR A 19 41.94 -7.51 18.27
N ARG A 20 43.17 -7.18 18.67
CA ARG A 20 44.00 -8.04 19.52
C ARG A 20 43.61 -7.86 20.99
N TYR A 21 43.32 -8.96 21.66
CA TYR A 21 42.91 -9.01 23.07
C TYR A 21 44.09 -9.47 23.95
N GLY A 22 44.70 -8.56 24.71
CA GLY A 22 45.77 -8.92 25.65
C GLY A 22 45.21 -9.53 26.93
N SER A 23 45.96 -10.41 27.59
CA SER A 23 45.55 -11.06 28.86
C SER A 23 45.37 -10.09 30.04
N SER A 24 45.76 -8.83 29.90
CA SER A 24 45.72 -7.81 30.97
C SER A 24 45.01 -6.51 30.58
N SER A 25 44.49 -6.36 29.36
CA SER A 25 43.84 -5.10 28.95
C SER A 25 42.89 -5.24 27.76
N THR A 26 41.71 -4.64 27.91
CA THR A 26 40.69 -4.42 26.86
C THR A 26 40.87 -3.08 26.11
N GLU A 27 41.98 -2.37 26.32
CA GLU A 27 42.22 -1.01 25.80
C GLU A 27 41.99 -0.86 24.30
N SER A 28 42.30 -1.89 23.50
CA SER A 28 42.10 -1.87 22.04
C SER A 28 40.63 -1.85 21.63
N ILE A 29 39.74 -2.46 22.43
CA ILE A 29 38.29 -2.50 22.17
C ILE A 29 37.58 -1.28 22.75
N SER A 30 37.99 -0.83 23.93
CA SER A 30 37.36 0.30 24.62
C SER A 30 37.64 1.63 23.92
N ARG A 31 38.74 1.73 23.17
CA ARG A 31 39.07 2.89 22.33
C ARG A 31 38.62 2.77 20.87
N HIS A 32 37.96 1.68 20.48
CA HIS A 32 37.46 1.61 19.11
C HIS A 32 36.33 2.64 18.92
N GLU A 33 36.38 3.41 17.85
CA GLU A 33 35.24 4.22 17.43
C GLU A 33 34.37 3.36 16.49
N CYS A 34 33.37 2.67 17.03
CA CYS A 34 32.44 1.93 16.17
C CYS A 34 31.57 2.92 15.38
N HIS A 35 31.87 3.09 14.10
CA HIS A 35 31.01 3.85 13.21
C HIS A 35 29.63 3.20 13.02
N GLY A 36 29.46 1.91 13.37
CA GLY A 36 28.17 1.21 13.37
C GLY A 36 27.21 1.63 14.49
N LEU A 37 27.69 2.29 15.55
CA LEU A 37 26.88 2.78 16.68
C LEU A 37 26.51 4.27 16.57
N LYS A 38 26.97 5.00 15.53
CA LYS A 38 26.58 6.40 15.28
C LYS A 38 25.22 6.53 14.57
N SER A 39 24.30 5.61 14.79
CA SER A 39 22.87 5.89 14.67
C SER A 39 22.30 5.97 16.07
N SER A 40 22.44 7.13 16.72
CA SER A 40 21.50 7.48 17.76
C SER A 40 20.11 7.30 17.15
N CYS A 41 19.25 6.56 17.85
CA CYS A 41 17.81 6.53 17.62
C CYS A 41 17.25 7.95 17.76
N LYS A 42 17.48 8.80 16.77
CA LYS A 42 16.42 9.69 16.35
C LYS A 42 15.39 8.75 15.73
N PRO A 43 14.13 8.74 16.17
CA PRO A 43 13.08 8.21 15.33
C PRO A 43 13.20 9.01 14.03
N ARG A 44 13.78 8.37 13.00
CA ARG A 44 13.69 8.86 11.65
C ARG A 44 12.22 8.61 11.34
N ALA A 45 11.37 9.57 11.73
CA ALA A 45 10.25 9.92 10.89
C ALA A 45 10.91 10.28 9.56
N THR A 46 11.18 9.26 8.74
CA THR A 46 11.17 9.45 7.31
C THR A 46 9.76 9.97 7.06
N GLU A 47 9.63 11.30 7.08
CA GLU A 47 8.73 12.00 6.18
C GLU A 47 9.14 11.51 4.79
N HIS A 48 8.68 10.31 4.43
CA HIS A 48 8.51 9.96 3.04
C HIS A 48 7.42 10.92 2.58
N SER A 49 7.87 12.10 2.15
CA SER A 49 7.17 12.87 1.15
C SER A 49 7.01 11.92 -0.03
N PHE A 50 5.93 11.13 -0.02
CA PHE A 50 5.45 10.39 -1.16
C PHE A 50 4.95 11.46 -2.13
N THR A 51 5.88 12.12 -2.82
CA THR A 51 5.55 12.74 -4.09
C THR A 51 5.21 11.59 -5.01
N LEU A 52 3.91 11.25 -5.03
CA LEU A 52 3.32 10.37 -6.01
C LEU A 52 3.90 10.79 -7.35
N ASP A 53 4.65 9.91 -7.99
CA ASP A 53 5.26 10.24 -9.27
C ASP A 53 4.12 10.57 -10.23
N LYS A 54 3.97 11.86 -10.56
CA LYS A 54 2.89 12.33 -11.42
C LYS A 54 2.92 11.61 -12.76
N HIS A 55 4.10 11.16 -13.17
CA HIS A 55 4.30 10.37 -14.38
C HIS A 55 3.57 9.02 -14.31
N MET A 56 3.50 8.38 -13.14
CA MET A 56 2.83 7.09 -12.96
C MET A 56 1.35 7.15 -13.35
N PHE A 57 0.64 8.20 -12.91
CA PHE A 57 -0.78 8.37 -13.26
C PHE A 57 -0.96 8.70 -14.74
N THR A 58 -0.06 9.51 -15.33
CA THR A 58 -0.08 9.80 -16.76
C THR A 58 0.06 8.53 -17.59
N THR A 59 1.06 7.69 -17.28
CA THR A 59 1.29 6.40 -17.95
C THR A 59 0.12 5.44 -17.74
N TRP A 60 -0.40 5.32 -16.52
CA TRP A 60 -1.56 4.46 -16.25
C TRP A 60 -2.79 4.86 -17.08
N ILE A 61 -3.06 6.17 -17.21
CA ILE A 61 -4.18 6.69 -17.99
C ILE A 61 -3.97 6.40 -19.48
N SER A 62 -2.78 6.67 -20.02
CA SER A 62 -2.48 6.45 -21.44
C SER A 62 -2.56 4.98 -21.81
N ASP A 63 -1.95 4.12 -21.01
CA ASP A 63 -1.78 2.70 -21.34
C ASP A 63 -3.10 1.92 -21.22
N ASN A 64 -4.02 2.41 -20.39
CA ASN A 64 -5.32 1.77 -20.15
C ASN A 64 -6.49 2.53 -20.81
N LEU A 65 -6.20 3.50 -21.68
CA LEU A 65 -7.20 4.33 -22.38
C LEU A 65 -8.28 4.90 -21.45
N ARG A 66 -7.88 5.37 -20.27
CA ARG A 66 -8.82 5.92 -19.29
C ARG A 66 -9.16 7.36 -19.64
N PRO A 67 -10.39 7.83 -19.35
CA PRO A 67 -10.71 9.23 -19.50
C PRO A 67 -9.92 10.06 -18.47
N ILE A 68 -9.38 11.20 -18.89
CA ILE A 68 -8.59 12.09 -18.00
C ILE A 68 -9.42 12.56 -16.80
N SER A 69 -10.75 12.64 -16.94
CA SER A 69 -11.67 13.00 -15.86
C SER A 69 -11.60 12.06 -14.65
N ILE A 70 -11.10 10.82 -14.81
CA ILE A 70 -10.99 9.84 -13.73
C ILE A 70 -10.13 10.32 -12.55
N VAL A 71 -9.20 11.27 -12.77
CA VAL A 71 -8.36 11.86 -11.70
C VAL A 71 -9.19 12.66 -10.69
N LYS A 72 -10.39 13.11 -11.09
CA LYS A 72 -11.33 13.82 -10.23
C LYS A 72 -12.36 12.89 -9.57
N ASP A 73 -12.32 11.60 -9.88
CA ASP A 73 -13.27 10.63 -9.35
C ASP A 73 -13.08 10.46 -7.82
N PRO A 74 -14.14 10.63 -7.01
CA PRO A 74 -14.03 10.49 -5.56
C PRO A 74 -13.77 9.02 -5.17
N GLY A 75 -14.35 8.05 -5.88
CA GLY A 75 -14.15 6.62 -5.60
C GLY A 75 -12.70 6.19 -5.82
N LEU A 76 -12.05 6.68 -6.87
CA LEU A 76 -10.62 6.45 -7.09
C LEU A 76 -9.77 6.97 -5.93
N ARG A 77 -10.09 8.17 -5.40
CA ARG A 77 -9.36 8.74 -4.25
C ARG A 77 -9.54 7.90 -2.99
N GLU A 78 -10.74 7.42 -2.72
CA GLU A 78 -11.02 6.54 -1.59
C GLU A 78 -10.23 5.23 -1.68
N ILE A 79 -10.16 4.64 -2.88
CA ILE A 79 -9.37 3.43 -3.14
C ILE A 79 -7.87 3.70 -2.91
N CYS A 80 -7.34 4.81 -3.42
CA CYS A 80 -5.94 5.18 -3.19
C CYS A 80 -5.64 5.38 -1.69
N SER A 81 -6.53 6.06 -0.95
CA SER A 81 -6.40 6.22 0.50
C SER A 81 -6.44 4.89 1.23
N TYR A 82 -7.31 3.97 0.80
CA TYR A 82 -7.36 2.61 1.35
C TYR A 82 -6.02 1.89 1.18
N PHE A 83 -5.43 1.90 -0.01
CA PHE A 83 -4.12 1.28 -0.25
C PHE A 83 -3.00 1.95 0.54
N TYR A 84 -3.05 3.29 0.68
CA TYR A 84 -2.11 4.02 1.50
C TYR A 84 -2.14 3.55 2.96
N HIS A 85 -3.32 3.51 3.58
CA HIS A 85 -3.48 3.02 4.96
C HIS A 85 -3.16 1.54 5.12
N LEU A 86 -3.45 0.73 4.09
CA LEU A 86 -3.08 -0.67 4.07
C LEU A 86 -1.56 -0.83 4.07
N GLY A 87 -0.84 0.02 3.32
CA GLY A 87 0.62 0.09 3.33
C GLY A 87 1.19 0.51 4.69
N GLU A 88 0.60 1.52 5.34
CA GLU A 88 0.99 1.95 6.69
C GLU A 88 0.86 0.81 7.71
N LYS A 89 -0.28 0.11 7.71
CA LYS A 89 -0.56 -1.00 8.64
C LYS A 89 0.41 -2.17 8.47
N ASN A 90 0.85 -2.45 7.25
CA ASN A 90 1.71 -3.59 6.95
C ASN A 90 3.22 -3.27 6.98
N GLY A 91 3.60 -2.04 7.37
CA GLY A 91 4.97 -1.67 7.72
C GLY A 91 5.94 -1.69 6.54
N ALA A 92 5.55 -1.10 5.40
CA ALA A 92 6.35 -1.01 4.16
C ALA A 92 6.88 -2.36 3.63
N ARG A 93 6.37 -3.49 4.12
CA ARG A 93 6.65 -4.79 3.53
C ARG A 93 6.03 -4.85 2.14
N SER A 94 6.75 -5.49 1.22
CA SER A 94 6.23 -5.80 -0.11
C SER A 94 4.94 -6.60 0.04
N MET A 95 3.81 -5.94 -0.22
CA MET A 95 2.52 -6.60 -0.29
C MET A 95 2.39 -7.24 -1.66
N ASP A 96 1.94 -8.49 -1.69
CA ASP A 96 1.57 -9.12 -2.95
C ASP A 96 0.26 -8.51 -3.44
N LEU A 97 0.37 -7.56 -4.38
CA LEU A 97 -0.78 -6.85 -4.93
C LEU A 97 -1.71 -7.77 -5.72
N GLU A 98 -1.19 -8.85 -6.33
CA GLU A 98 -2.01 -9.79 -7.10
C GLU A 98 -2.98 -10.56 -6.20
N SER A 99 -2.56 -10.85 -4.97
CA SER A 99 -3.44 -11.47 -3.97
C SER A 99 -4.54 -10.52 -3.45
N LEU A 100 -4.31 -9.20 -3.56
CA LEU A 100 -5.19 -8.16 -3.06
C LEU A 100 -6.28 -7.81 -4.07
N PHE A 101 -5.94 -7.79 -5.36
CA PHE A 101 -6.89 -7.49 -6.41
C PHE A 101 -7.76 -8.70 -6.73
N GLN A 102 -9.07 -8.53 -6.60
CA GLN A 102 -10.02 -9.55 -7.00
C GLN A 102 -10.17 -9.62 -8.52
N SER A 103 -10.46 -10.81 -9.03
CA SER A 103 -10.77 -10.98 -10.44
C SER A 103 -11.99 -10.15 -10.85
N ARG A 104 -12.04 -9.78 -12.15
CA ARG A 104 -13.15 -9.01 -12.73
C ARG A 104 -14.51 -9.64 -12.44
N GLN A 105 -14.60 -10.96 -12.50
CA GLN A 105 -15.83 -11.71 -12.24
C GLN A 105 -16.26 -11.59 -10.77
N THR A 106 -15.31 -11.56 -9.84
CA THR A 106 -15.60 -11.39 -8.42
C THR A 106 -16.07 -9.97 -8.12
N ILE A 107 -15.40 -8.95 -8.67
CA ILE A 107 -15.85 -7.55 -8.56
C ILE A 107 -17.26 -7.40 -9.15
N SER A 108 -17.52 -7.95 -10.34
CA SER A 108 -18.84 -7.89 -10.97
C SER A 108 -19.93 -8.53 -10.11
N ARG A 109 -19.66 -9.69 -9.49
CA ARG A 109 -20.60 -10.33 -8.56
C ARG A 109 -20.83 -9.48 -7.31
N GLY A 110 -19.77 -8.88 -6.76
CA GLY A 110 -19.86 -7.96 -5.63
C GLY A 110 -20.76 -6.77 -5.94
N ILE A 111 -20.61 -6.15 -7.12
CA ILE A 111 -21.48 -5.05 -7.57
C ILE A 111 -22.93 -5.49 -7.66
N THR A 112 -23.23 -6.66 -8.25
CA THR A 112 -24.59 -7.18 -8.33
C THR A 112 -25.20 -7.40 -6.96
N ASN A 113 -24.45 -7.99 -6.03
CA ASN A 113 -24.91 -8.24 -4.66
C ASN A 113 -25.18 -6.92 -3.93
N GLN A 114 -24.29 -5.94 -4.07
CA GLN A 114 -24.46 -4.62 -3.45
C GLN A 114 -25.68 -3.89 -4.02
N ALA A 115 -25.88 -3.96 -5.33
CA ALA A 115 -27.07 -3.40 -5.97
C ALA A 115 -28.36 -4.08 -5.47
N GLN A 116 -28.32 -5.39 -5.22
CA GLN A 116 -29.45 -6.12 -4.67
C GLN A 116 -29.78 -5.68 -3.24
N LEU A 117 -28.78 -5.51 -2.38
CA LEU A 117 -28.97 -4.98 -1.02
C LEU A 117 -29.62 -3.60 -1.04
N TYR A 118 -29.15 -2.70 -1.92
CA TYR A 118 -29.76 -1.37 -2.05
C TYR A 118 -31.18 -1.42 -2.60
N ARG A 119 -31.49 -2.33 -3.53
CA ARG A 119 -32.87 -2.53 -4.00
C ARG A 119 -33.78 -2.95 -2.86
N GLU A 120 -33.36 -3.89 -2.03
CA GLU A 120 -34.15 -4.35 -0.88
C GLU A 120 -34.43 -3.21 0.09
N GLN A 121 -33.41 -2.40 0.40
CA GLN A 121 -33.58 -1.20 1.24
C GLN A 121 -34.52 -0.17 0.60
N LEU A 122 -34.39 0.07 -0.70
CA LEU A 122 -35.24 1.01 -1.43
C LEU A 122 -36.69 0.52 -1.51
N MET A 123 -36.91 -0.78 -1.71
CA MET A 123 -38.24 -1.38 -1.80
C MET A 123 -39.05 -1.13 -0.53
N GLU A 124 -38.43 -1.20 0.64
CA GLU A 124 -39.09 -0.85 1.90
C GLU A 124 -39.49 0.63 1.96
N LEU A 125 -38.66 1.53 1.43
CA LEU A 125 -38.95 2.97 1.41
C LEU A 125 -40.05 3.35 0.42
N ILE A 126 -40.13 2.67 -0.73
CA ILE A 126 -41.08 3.02 -1.79
C ILE A 126 -42.42 2.29 -1.67
N LYS A 127 -42.55 1.32 -0.76
CA LYS A 127 -43.77 0.50 -0.61
C LYS A 127 -45.04 1.33 -0.38
N GLU A 128 -44.97 2.31 0.52
CA GLU A 128 -46.11 3.19 0.83
C GLU A 128 -46.44 4.13 -0.35
N PRO A 129 -45.47 4.81 -0.99
CA PRO A 129 -45.73 5.59 -2.19
C PRO A 129 -46.31 4.79 -3.37
N VAL A 130 -45.87 3.54 -3.56
CA VAL A 130 -46.47 2.63 -4.56
C VAL A 130 -47.94 2.38 -4.25
N GLN A 131 -48.27 2.04 -3.00
CA GLN A 131 -49.65 1.75 -2.58
C GLN A 131 -50.57 2.97 -2.72
N ASN A 132 -50.03 4.16 -2.46
CA ASN A 132 -50.75 5.42 -2.56
C ASN A 132 -50.77 6.02 -3.96
N GLN A 133 -50.21 5.33 -4.97
CA GLN A 133 -50.13 5.81 -6.35
C GLN A 133 -49.43 7.18 -6.48
N SER A 134 -48.49 7.49 -5.60
CA SER A 134 -47.78 8.77 -5.54
C SER A 134 -46.40 8.74 -6.20
N LEU A 135 -46.14 7.72 -7.02
CA LEU A 135 -44.89 7.57 -7.77
C LEU A 135 -45.08 7.93 -9.25
N THR A 136 -44.08 8.62 -9.79
CA THR A 136 -43.99 8.91 -11.23
C THR A 136 -42.70 8.29 -11.76
N ALA A 137 -42.79 7.62 -12.90
CA ALA A 137 -41.62 7.13 -13.63
C ALA A 137 -41.34 8.07 -14.80
N SER A 138 -40.09 8.48 -14.97
CA SER A 138 -39.63 9.25 -16.12
C SER A 138 -38.82 8.33 -17.04
N PRO A 139 -39.42 7.71 -18.05
CA PRO A 139 -38.67 6.88 -18.99
C PRO A 139 -37.72 7.77 -19.79
N ASP A 140 -36.42 7.49 -19.69
CA ASP A 140 -35.40 8.13 -20.55
C ASP A 140 -35.12 7.20 -21.74
N MET A 141 -35.42 7.69 -22.94
CA MET A 141 -35.28 6.92 -24.18
C MET A 141 -34.40 7.68 -25.16
N TRP A 142 -33.29 7.07 -25.54
CA TRP A 142 -32.44 7.56 -26.63
C TRP A 142 -32.15 6.42 -27.62
N THR A 143 -31.84 6.80 -28.86
CA THR A 143 -31.33 5.86 -29.86
C THR A 143 -29.87 6.16 -30.11
N ASP A 144 -29.00 5.17 -29.93
CA ASP A 144 -27.60 5.30 -30.32
C ASP A 144 -27.49 5.02 -31.82
N ARG A 145 -26.89 5.94 -32.57
CA ARG A 145 -26.57 5.73 -33.99
C ARG A 145 -25.21 5.03 -34.08
N TYR A 146 -25.14 3.80 -33.58
CA TYR A 146 -23.96 2.97 -33.76
C TYR A 146 -23.87 2.59 -35.24
N ARG A 147 -23.04 3.31 -36.01
CA ARG A 147 -22.79 3.01 -37.42
C ARG A 147 -22.10 1.64 -37.49
N GLN A 148 -22.69 0.72 -38.24
CA GLN A 148 -22.04 -0.50 -38.70
C GLN A 148 -20.88 -0.17 -39.63
#